data_AF-A0A319BBH8-F1
#
_entry.id   AF-A0A319BBH8-F1
#
_cell.length_a   1.000
_cell.length_b   1.000
_cell.length_c   1.000
_cell.angle_alpha   90.00
_cell.angle_beta   90.00
_cell.angle_gamma   90.00
#
_symmetry.space_group_name_H-M   'P 1'
#
loop_
_entity.id
_entity.type
_entity.pdbx_description
1 polymer ?
#
loop_
_entity_poly.entity_id
_entity_poly.type
_entity_poly.pdbx_seq_one_letter_code
_entity_poly.pdbx_strand_id
1 'polypeptide(L)'
;MASNTIPSPASETAAPGKTDSSQKNNAPPARRSRPPRPNYRHIHRFPFPVEVHPLPPLIPHNPLSLVSVLLSYLTYFISPPHQEVYSAYFDSATSSVHVTDPKAIKALWEMGFFGKGTLSRSEPSWLEREKKRRGLLGGMTSEEVTRQRRTERRELKLERARMEKLAIEERLKAEAAARDGTATSNEQSSLSPTPNSGSEGAVSTTEKFSLRKAREAREAKLLESQRLVSQDGNARTPNSAGKRSPSGSKTVRFSPVVQAKEFASDSAILSLPETSADGKVDGGKADEEPELSNEEHLQLSNEEAFFLAYGLGVLRVRDDTRKSEIPTSSLLPLLCRHSYFPPRAPSADLTPDDPFMISYAVYHHFRSLGWVVRSGVKFGVDYILYNRGPVFSHAEFAVVVVPSYGHGYWSETAERKAQCEEKTARSWWWLHCVNRVQAQVKKSLVVCYVEVPPPTSYELDTPSEEDIGSMLARYQVREMVIRRWVPNRTRD
;
A
#
# COMPACT_ATOMS: atom_id res chain seq x y z
N MET A 1 18.00 55.31 56.70
CA MET A 1 17.74 54.26 57.70
C MET A 1 17.15 53.08 56.94
N ALA A 2 17.76 51.92 56.72
CA ALA A 2 19.06 51.32 57.04
C ALA A 2 19.48 50.57 55.75
N SER A 3 20.64 50.84 55.14
CA SER A 3 21.98 50.32 55.49
C SER A 3 22.08 48.79 55.35
N ASN A 4 22.74 48.33 54.29
CA ASN A 4 23.84 47.34 54.36
C ASN A 4 24.62 47.27 53.01
N THR A 5 25.76 47.98 53.00
CA THR A 5 27.11 47.65 52.48
C THR A 5 27.32 46.23 51.88
N ILE A 6 27.75 46.02 50.62
CA ILE A 6 29.11 46.17 49.95
C ILE A 6 30.15 45.18 50.54
N PRO A 7 31.07 44.48 49.79
CA PRO A 7 31.68 44.81 48.47
C PRO A 7 31.89 43.69 47.43
N SER A 8 32.31 44.12 46.23
CA SER A 8 33.14 43.38 45.25
C SER A 8 34.62 43.78 45.43
N PRO A 9 35.63 42.98 45.03
CA PRO A 9 36.40 43.38 43.83
C PRO A 9 37.05 42.25 42.98
N ALA A 10 37.27 42.59 41.70
CA ALA A 10 38.46 42.37 40.84
C ALA A 10 39.23 41.03 40.94
N SER A 11 39.17 40.15 39.93
CA SER A 11 40.08 40.05 38.76
C SER A 11 41.55 39.69 39.07
N GLU A 12 41.97 38.47 38.70
CA GLU A 12 43.28 38.27 38.06
C GLU A 12 43.41 36.87 37.40
N THR A 13 44.17 36.91 36.31
CA THR A 13 44.57 35.93 35.30
C THR A 13 45.34 34.70 35.82
N ALA A 14 45.07 33.51 35.24
CA ALA A 14 46.11 32.55 34.82
C ALA A 14 45.51 31.33 34.08
N ALA A 15 45.75 31.24 32.76
CA ALA A 15 46.04 29.97 32.09
C ALA A 15 47.55 29.67 32.31
N PRO A 16 48.12 28.44 32.12
CA PRO A 16 47.67 27.40 31.19
C PRO A 16 47.79 25.95 31.70
N GLY A 17 47.17 25.01 30.98
CA GLY A 17 47.35 23.58 31.23
C GLY A 17 46.83 22.75 30.07
N LYS A 18 47.62 22.65 29.01
CA LYS A 18 47.41 21.72 27.90
C LYS A 18 47.58 20.29 28.41
N THR A 19 46.54 19.48 28.33
CA THR A 19 46.67 18.03 28.20
C THR A 19 45.80 17.59 27.03
N ASP A 20 46.48 17.40 25.89
CA ASP A 20 45.98 16.64 24.76
C ASP A 20 45.57 15.25 25.25
N SER A 21 44.27 15.02 25.31
CA SER A 21 43.71 13.67 25.26
C SER A 21 42.77 13.62 24.07
N SER A 22 43.36 13.26 22.93
CA SER A 22 42.67 12.91 21.70
C SER A 22 41.82 11.65 21.90
N GLN A 23 40.68 11.80 22.58
CA GLN A 23 39.59 10.83 22.50
C GLN A 23 38.84 11.07 21.19
N LYS A 24 39.22 10.31 20.15
CA LYS A 24 38.39 10.14 18.96
C LYS A 24 37.08 9.48 19.39
N ASN A 25 36.09 10.31 19.69
CA ASN A 25 34.70 9.90 19.80
C ASN A 25 34.26 9.39 18.43
N ASN A 26 34.29 8.06 18.25
CA ASN A 26 33.58 7.37 17.18
C ASN A 26 32.06 7.45 17.44
N ALA A 27 31.53 8.68 17.44
CA ALA A 27 30.09 8.90 17.41
C ALA A 27 29.61 8.60 15.98
N PRO A 28 28.56 7.77 15.80
CA PRO A 28 27.98 7.55 14.49
C PRO A 28 27.54 8.88 13.89
N PRO A 29 27.67 9.08 12.56
CA PRO A 29 27.33 10.35 11.94
C PRO A 29 25.91 10.75 12.33
N ALA A 30 25.75 12.00 12.80
CA ALA A 30 24.47 12.57 13.20
C ALA A 30 23.48 12.35 12.05
N ARG A 31 22.45 11.55 12.32
CA ARG A 31 21.42 11.25 11.32
C ARG A 31 20.78 12.57 10.92
N ARG A 32 20.93 12.96 9.65
CA ARG A 32 20.26 14.13 9.07
C ARG A 32 18.78 14.11 9.49
N SER A 33 18.31 15.20 10.09
CA SER A 33 16.91 15.34 10.52
C SER A 33 16.03 15.18 9.29
N ARG A 34 15.15 14.17 9.32
CA ARG A 34 14.17 13.98 8.25
C ARG A 34 13.26 15.20 8.21
N PRO A 35 12.83 15.67 7.03
CA PRO A 35 11.82 16.69 6.95
C PRO A 35 10.58 16.24 7.75
N PRO A 36 9.92 17.18 8.45
CA PRO A 36 8.72 16.87 9.20
C PRO A 36 7.66 16.28 8.26
N ARG A 37 6.94 15.26 8.72
CA ARG A 37 5.85 14.68 7.94
C ARG A 37 4.72 15.70 7.80
N PRO A 38 3.98 15.70 6.68
CA PRO A 38 2.76 16.48 6.56
C PRO A 38 1.78 16.13 7.69
N ASN A 39 1.00 17.12 8.13
CA ASN A 39 -0.01 16.89 9.15
C ASN A 39 -1.24 16.22 8.51
N TYR A 40 -1.21 14.88 8.43
CA TYR A 40 -2.27 14.09 7.83
C TYR A 40 -3.65 14.29 8.47
N ARG A 41 -3.72 14.66 9.76
CA ARG A 41 -5.00 14.94 10.43
C ARG A 41 -5.67 16.21 9.88
N HIS A 42 -4.88 17.16 9.39
CA HIS A 42 -5.40 18.37 8.78
C HIS A 42 -5.82 18.13 7.33
N ILE A 43 -5.01 17.39 6.57
CA ILE A 43 -5.27 17.04 5.16
C ILE A 43 -6.56 16.21 5.05
N HIS A 44 -6.66 15.13 5.84
CA HIS A 44 -7.82 14.24 5.85
C HIS A 44 -8.80 14.58 6.97
N ARG A 45 -9.06 15.88 7.18
CA ARG A 45 -10.00 16.33 8.21
C ARG A 45 -11.43 15.93 7.87
N PHE A 46 -11.79 16.01 6.60
CA PHE A 46 -13.15 15.77 6.13
C PHE A 46 -13.30 14.33 5.62
N PRO A 47 -14.31 13.57 6.07
CA PRO A 47 -14.50 12.18 5.66
C PRO A 47 -15.14 12.04 4.28
N PHE A 48 -15.78 13.10 3.78
CA PHE A 48 -16.47 13.15 2.50
C PHE A 48 -16.18 14.49 1.82
N PRO A 49 -16.20 14.54 0.48
CA PRO A 49 -15.96 15.75 -0.30
C PRO A 49 -17.22 16.64 -0.33
N VAL A 50 -17.77 16.94 0.85
CA VAL A 50 -18.98 17.74 1.01
C VAL A 50 -18.67 18.96 1.88
N GLU A 51 -19.09 20.13 1.43
CA GLU A 51 -18.93 21.36 2.19
C GLU A 51 -20.06 21.45 3.22
N VAL A 52 -19.70 21.40 4.50
CA VAL A 52 -20.66 21.53 5.60
C VAL A 52 -20.54 22.93 6.18
N HIS A 53 -21.62 23.70 6.12
CA HIS A 53 -21.73 25.02 6.74
C HIS A 53 -22.44 24.87 8.10
N PRO A 54 -21.70 24.83 9.23
CA PRO A 54 -22.31 24.64 10.54
C PRO A 54 -23.15 25.84 10.92
N LEU A 55 -24.38 25.58 11.35
CA LEU A 55 -25.24 26.62 11.94
C LEU A 55 -24.66 27.10 13.28
N PRO A 56 -24.85 28.38 13.64
CA PRO A 56 -24.53 28.88 14.96
C PRO A 56 -25.22 28.02 16.05
N PRO A 57 -24.60 27.84 17.22
CA PRO A 57 -25.24 27.09 18.30
C PRO A 57 -26.53 27.79 18.75
N LEU A 58 -27.63 27.03 18.79
CA LEU A 58 -28.92 27.51 19.28
C LEU A 58 -28.97 27.42 20.81
N ILE A 59 -28.96 28.56 21.47
CA ILE A 59 -29.09 28.70 22.92
C ILE A 59 -30.52 29.18 23.19
N PRO A 60 -31.45 28.30 23.64
CA PRO A 60 -32.88 28.59 23.69
C PRO A 60 -33.25 29.76 24.63
N HIS A 61 -32.41 30.06 25.61
CA HIS A 61 -32.62 31.17 26.55
C HIS A 61 -32.13 32.53 26.02
N ASN A 62 -31.39 32.56 24.91
CA ASN A 62 -30.86 33.79 24.33
C ASN A 62 -31.58 34.13 23.02
N PRO A 63 -32.45 35.17 22.99
CA PRO A 63 -33.17 35.53 21.78
C PRO A 63 -32.23 35.94 20.63
N LEU A 64 -31.03 36.46 20.92
CA LEU A 64 -30.03 36.79 19.90
C LEU A 64 -29.47 35.54 19.20
N SER A 65 -29.44 34.40 19.88
CA SER A 65 -29.05 33.12 19.28
C SER A 65 -30.12 32.60 18.32
N LEU A 66 -31.40 32.83 18.61
CA LEU A 66 -32.48 32.51 17.69
C LEU A 66 -32.45 33.42 16.45
N VAL A 67 -32.18 34.71 16.65
CA VAL A 67 -31.99 35.67 15.55
C VAL A 67 -30.77 35.30 14.70
N SER A 68 -29.65 34.89 15.29
CA SER A 68 -28.46 34.50 14.51
C SER A 68 -28.71 33.26 13.64
N VAL A 69 -29.39 32.25 14.17
CA VAL A 69 -29.78 31.06 13.40
C VAL A 69 -30.78 31.42 12.29
N LEU A 70 -31.78 32.27 12.57
CA LEU A 70 -32.74 32.73 11.59
C LEU A 70 -32.06 33.53 10.45
N LEU A 71 -31.12 34.42 10.81
CA LEU A 71 -30.33 35.16 9.84
C LEU A 71 -29.45 34.23 9.01
N SER A 72 -28.79 33.23 9.62
CA SER A 72 -28.03 32.23 8.87
C SER A 72 -28.91 31.47 7.88
N TYR A 73 -30.10 31.04 8.29
CA TYR A 73 -31.05 30.38 7.40
C TYR A 73 -31.52 31.30 6.28
N LEU A 74 -31.83 32.57 6.58
CA LEU A 74 -32.21 33.57 5.59
C LEU A 74 -31.07 33.84 4.59
N THR A 75 -29.82 33.91 5.06
CA THR A 75 -28.66 34.07 4.17
C THR A 75 -28.47 32.87 3.26
N TYR A 76 -28.66 31.64 3.77
CA TYR A 76 -28.59 30.43 2.94
C TYR A 76 -29.78 30.29 1.99
N PHE A 77 -30.93 30.85 2.34
CA PHE A 77 -32.08 30.89 1.45
C PHE A 77 -31.88 31.89 0.29
N ILE A 78 -31.31 33.06 0.56
CA ILE A 78 -31.05 34.10 -0.45
C ILE A 78 -29.83 33.76 -1.31
N SER A 79 -28.78 33.20 -0.71
CA SER A 79 -27.54 32.81 -1.37
C SER A 79 -27.17 31.39 -0.93
N PRO A 80 -27.72 30.36 -1.59
CA PRO A 80 -27.43 28.98 -1.23
C PRO A 80 -25.93 28.70 -1.41
N PRO A 81 -25.32 27.95 -0.48
CA PRO A 81 -23.92 27.56 -0.62
C PRO A 81 -23.73 26.71 -1.89
N HIS A 82 -22.68 27.02 -2.64
CA HIS A 82 -22.34 26.26 -3.84
C HIS A 82 -21.62 24.98 -3.46
N GLN A 83 -22.21 23.83 -3.78
CA GLN A 83 -21.56 22.54 -3.67
C GLN A 83 -20.61 22.32 -4.86
N GLU A 84 -19.33 22.07 -4.60
CA GLU A 84 -18.41 21.66 -5.66
C GLU A 84 -18.82 20.29 -6.22
N VAL A 85 -18.97 20.22 -7.55
CA VAL A 85 -19.28 18.98 -8.26
C VAL A 85 -18.15 18.64 -9.21
N TYR A 86 -17.57 17.47 -9.03
CA TYR A 86 -16.42 16.98 -9.79
C TYR A 86 -16.88 16.22 -11.04
N SER A 87 -16.10 16.30 -12.12
CA SER A 87 -16.38 15.56 -13.35
C SER A 87 -15.52 14.30 -13.46
N ALA A 88 -16.15 13.19 -13.81
CA ALA A 88 -15.52 11.93 -14.17
C ALA A 88 -16.06 11.43 -15.52
N TYR A 89 -15.42 10.44 -16.12
CA TYR A 89 -15.96 9.73 -17.27
C TYR A 89 -15.93 8.23 -17.04
N PHE A 90 -16.92 7.53 -17.59
CA PHE A 90 -17.00 6.07 -17.58
C PHE A 90 -16.22 5.51 -18.77
N ASP A 91 -15.29 4.60 -18.51
CA ASP A 91 -14.54 3.89 -19.55
C ASP A 91 -15.12 2.48 -19.71
N SER A 92 -15.74 2.23 -20.86
CA SER A 92 -16.38 0.95 -21.17
C SER A 92 -15.37 -0.19 -21.32
N ALA A 93 -14.12 0.09 -21.68
CA ALA A 93 -13.10 -0.95 -21.88
C ALA A 93 -12.60 -1.53 -20.55
N THR A 94 -12.43 -0.66 -19.55
CA THR A 94 -12.00 -1.06 -18.20
C THR A 94 -13.16 -1.31 -17.24
N SER A 95 -14.39 -0.99 -17.64
CA SER A 95 -15.60 -1.08 -16.80
C SER A 95 -15.42 -0.33 -15.48
N SER A 96 -14.86 0.88 -15.55
CA SER A 96 -14.56 1.71 -14.38
C SER A 96 -14.66 3.20 -14.66
N VAL A 97 -14.76 4.00 -13.61
CA VAL A 97 -14.95 5.46 -13.71
C VAL A 97 -13.63 6.18 -13.42
N HIS A 98 -13.22 7.06 -14.32
CA HIS A 98 -11.94 7.75 -14.28
C HIS A 98 -12.11 9.25 -14.02
N VAL A 99 -11.29 9.77 -13.10
CA VAL A 99 -11.19 11.20 -12.79
C VAL A 99 -9.80 11.69 -13.21
N THR A 100 -9.76 12.65 -14.12
CA THR A 100 -8.51 13.21 -14.67
C THR A 100 -8.19 14.61 -14.16
N ASP A 101 -9.18 15.37 -13.67
CA ASP A 101 -8.94 16.71 -13.16
C ASP A 101 -8.11 16.65 -11.86
N PRO A 102 -6.93 17.31 -11.81
CA PRO A 102 -6.06 17.28 -10.63
C PRO A 102 -6.75 17.81 -9.36
N LYS A 103 -7.63 18.81 -9.47
CA LYS A 103 -8.36 19.34 -8.31
C LYS A 103 -9.33 18.29 -7.77
N ALA A 104 -10.13 17.68 -8.65
CA ALA A 104 -11.02 16.57 -8.29
C ALA A 104 -10.27 15.37 -7.70
N ILE A 105 -9.15 14.95 -8.31
CA ILE A 105 -8.33 13.83 -7.81
C ILE A 105 -7.89 14.10 -6.37
N LYS A 106 -7.37 15.31 -6.11
CA LYS A 106 -6.91 15.71 -4.78
C LYS A 106 -8.07 15.76 -3.79
N ALA A 107 -9.16 16.42 -4.14
CA ALA A 107 -10.36 16.53 -3.31
C ALA A 107 -10.92 15.16 -2.91
N LEU A 108 -11.15 14.27 -3.87
CA LEU A 108 -11.70 12.93 -3.65
C LEU A 108 -10.76 12.04 -2.83
N TRP A 109 -9.45 12.16 -3.03
CA TRP A 109 -8.48 11.38 -2.26
C TRP A 109 -8.32 11.91 -0.83
N GLU A 110 -8.18 13.23 -0.65
CA GLU A 110 -8.01 13.87 0.65
C GLU A 110 -9.27 13.74 1.50
N MET A 111 -10.45 13.90 0.88
CA MET A 111 -11.74 13.86 1.54
C MET A 111 -12.42 12.49 1.37
N GLY A 112 -11.90 11.49 2.09
CA GLY A 112 -12.56 10.18 2.20
C GLY A 112 -11.88 9.03 1.47
N PHE A 113 -10.68 9.25 0.92
CA PHE A 113 -9.89 8.23 0.22
C PHE A 113 -10.72 7.51 -0.84
N PHE A 114 -11.25 8.23 -1.82
CA PHE A 114 -11.93 7.62 -2.96
C PHE A 114 -10.94 7.27 -4.06
N GLY A 115 -11.20 6.19 -4.79
CA GLY A 115 -10.45 5.79 -5.98
C GLY A 115 -9.01 5.37 -5.72
N LYS A 116 -8.32 4.96 -6.77
CA LYS A 116 -6.93 4.55 -6.74
C LYS A 116 -6.18 5.17 -7.91
N GLY A 117 -5.04 5.79 -7.64
CA GLY A 117 -4.16 6.31 -8.68
C GLY A 117 -3.62 5.17 -9.55
N THR A 118 -3.61 5.36 -10.86
CA THR A 118 -3.12 4.33 -11.80
C THR A 118 -1.60 4.23 -11.80
N LEU A 119 -0.91 5.33 -11.53
CA LEU A 119 0.56 5.40 -11.58
C LEU A 119 1.21 5.56 -10.20
N SER A 120 0.42 5.77 -9.15
CA SER A 120 0.88 5.88 -7.75
C SER A 120 0.30 4.77 -6.86
N ARG A 121 1.01 4.41 -5.78
CA ARG A 121 0.59 3.28 -4.93
C ARG A 121 -0.32 3.69 -3.77
N SER A 122 -0.21 4.94 -3.34
CA SER A 122 -0.92 5.48 -2.19
C SER A 122 -1.55 6.80 -2.59
N GLU A 123 -0.87 7.91 -2.39
CA GLU A 123 -1.32 9.23 -2.80
C GLU A 123 -1.03 9.48 -4.29
N PRO A 124 -1.93 10.15 -5.02
CA PRO A 124 -1.72 10.57 -6.40
C PRO A 124 -0.56 11.57 -6.45
N SER A 125 0.64 11.07 -6.72
CA SER A 125 1.91 11.80 -6.59
C SER A 125 2.79 11.63 -7.82
N TRP A 126 2.25 11.05 -8.90
CA TRP A 126 3.03 10.75 -10.10
C TRP A 126 3.61 12.01 -10.74
N LEU A 127 2.79 13.06 -10.89
CA LEU A 127 3.24 14.31 -11.49
C LEU A 127 4.39 14.95 -10.69
N GLU A 128 4.24 15.00 -9.37
CA GLU A 128 5.29 15.50 -8.48
C GLU A 128 6.57 14.67 -8.62
N ARG A 129 6.46 13.34 -8.66
CA ARG A 129 7.60 12.43 -8.85
C ARG A 129 8.29 12.63 -10.18
N GLU A 130 7.54 12.84 -11.25
CA GLU A 130 8.09 12.96 -12.60
C GLU A 130 8.77 14.32 -12.80
N LYS A 131 8.15 15.41 -12.34
CA LYS A 131 8.81 16.74 -12.24
C LYS A 131 10.12 16.64 -11.47
N LYS A 132 10.12 15.89 -10.38
CA LYS A 132 11.32 15.71 -9.56
C LYS A 132 12.39 14.83 -10.20
N ARG A 133 12.00 13.76 -10.91
CA ARG A 133 12.94 12.92 -11.67
C ARG A 133 13.66 13.72 -12.75
N ARG A 134 12.93 14.63 -13.39
CA ARG A 134 13.44 15.56 -14.41
C ARG A 134 14.21 16.76 -13.82
N GLY A 135 14.37 16.84 -12.50
CA GLY A 135 15.12 17.89 -11.83
C GLY A 135 14.39 19.23 -11.67
N LEU A 136 13.12 19.33 -12.08
CA LEU A 136 12.32 20.58 -11.98
C LEU A 136 11.88 20.90 -10.55
N LEU A 137 11.91 19.93 -9.64
CA LEU A 137 11.56 20.11 -8.22
C LEU A 137 12.69 19.55 -7.34
N GLY A 138 13.07 20.28 -6.29
CA GLY A 138 14.03 19.80 -5.29
C GLY A 138 13.38 18.92 -4.21
N GLY A 139 14.09 17.88 -3.71
CA GLY A 139 13.67 17.06 -2.56
C GLY A 139 13.66 15.54 -2.79
N MET A 140 13.24 14.73 -1.82
CA MET A 140 13.08 13.26 -1.93
C MET A 140 11.63 12.83 -1.68
N THR A 141 10.98 12.05 -2.56
CA THR A 141 9.59 11.62 -2.33
C THR A 141 9.56 10.40 -1.39
N SER A 142 8.47 10.21 -0.65
CA SER A 142 8.33 9.12 0.34
C SER A 142 8.49 7.72 -0.29
N GLU A 143 7.99 7.53 -1.51
CA GLU A 143 8.12 6.28 -2.26
C GLU A 143 9.55 6.05 -2.78
N GLU A 144 10.26 7.10 -3.19
CA GLU A 144 11.64 6.99 -3.66
C GLU A 144 12.61 6.66 -2.53
N VAL A 145 12.41 7.28 -1.36
CA VAL A 145 13.10 6.90 -0.12
C VAL A 145 12.82 5.42 0.21
N THR A 146 11.60 4.96 -0.03
CA THR A 146 11.24 3.55 0.17
C THR A 146 11.90 2.64 -0.86
N ARG A 147 12.03 3.07 -2.12
CA ARG A 147 12.70 2.33 -3.19
C ARG A 147 14.19 2.18 -2.91
N GLN A 148 14.87 3.26 -2.54
CA GLN A 148 16.29 3.22 -2.15
C GLN A 148 16.53 2.30 -0.94
N ARG A 149 15.68 2.37 0.09
CA ARG A 149 15.76 1.42 1.21
C ARG A 149 15.56 -0.04 0.79
N ARG A 150 14.79 -0.30 -0.27
CA ARG A 150 14.58 -1.67 -0.78
C ARG A 150 15.76 -2.14 -1.61
N THR A 151 16.42 -1.27 -2.38
CA THR A 151 17.65 -1.63 -3.11
C THR A 151 18.78 -1.90 -2.14
N GLU A 152 19.00 -1.02 -1.16
CA GLU A 152 19.98 -1.22 -0.08
C GLU A 152 19.73 -2.54 0.68
N ARG A 153 18.47 -2.83 1.05
CA ARG A 153 18.14 -4.11 1.71
C ARG A 153 18.36 -5.31 0.80
N ARG A 154 18.16 -5.18 -0.51
CA ARG A 154 18.38 -6.26 -1.47
C ARG A 154 19.87 -6.53 -1.62
N GLU A 155 20.67 -5.48 -1.73
CA GLU A 155 22.13 -5.55 -1.78
C GLU A 155 22.68 -6.19 -0.51
N LEU A 156 22.24 -5.77 0.67
CA LEU A 156 22.64 -6.39 1.94
C LEU A 156 22.26 -7.87 2.03
N LYS A 157 21.08 -8.26 1.52
CA LYS A 157 20.68 -9.67 1.46
C LYS A 157 21.55 -10.46 0.47
N LEU A 158 21.88 -9.86 -0.67
CA LEU A 158 22.73 -10.47 -1.69
C LEU A 158 24.16 -10.66 -1.18
N GLU A 159 24.72 -9.65 -0.51
CA GLU A 159 26.04 -9.73 0.11
C GLU A 159 26.08 -10.79 1.21
N ARG A 160 25.06 -10.84 2.08
CA ARG A 160 24.95 -11.89 3.10
C ARG A 160 24.92 -13.27 2.46
N ALA A 161 24.08 -13.48 1.45
CA ALA A 161 23.99 -14.75 0.74
C ALA A 161 25.32 -15.13 0.07
N ARG A 162 26.05 -14.15 -0.49
CA ARG A 162 27.38 -14.38 -1.08
C ARG A 162 28.40 -14.80 -0.02
N MET A 163 28.42 -14.14 1.14
CA MET A 163 29.31 -14.50 2.25
C MET A 163 29.00 -15.87 2.85
N GLU A 164 27.71 -16.19 3.03
CA GLU A 164 27.28 -17.51 3.50
C GLU A 164 27.69 -18.61 2.51
N LYS A 165 27.54 -18.36 1.20
CA LYS A 165 27.99 -19.30 0.17
C LYS A 165 29.49 -19.54 0.22
N LEU A 166 30.30 -18.49 0.34
CA LEU A 166 31.76 -18.61 0.47
C LEU A 166 32.15 -19.40 1.73
N ALA A 167 31.50 -19.15 2.86
CA ALA A 167 31.76 -19.89 4.10
C ALA A 167 31.41 -21.39 3.99
N ILE A 168 30.34 -21.73 3.24
CA ILE A 168 29.99 -23.12 2.95
C ILE A 168 31.02 -23.76 2.03
N GLU A 169 31.47 -23.06 0.99
CA GLU A 169 32.51 -23.53 0.06
C GLU A 169 33.84 -23.78 0.80
N GLU A 170 34.26 -22.89 1.70
CA GLU A 170 35.43 -23.08 2.54
C GLU A 170 35.31 -24.28 3.48
N ARG A 171 34.14 -24.46 4.11
CA ARG A 171 33.87 -25.61 4.98
C ARG A 171 33.94 -26.93 4.20
N LEU A 172 33.35 -26.96 3.01
CA LEU A 172 33.34 -28.15 2.15
C LEU A 172 34.75 -28.47 1.62
N LYS A 173 35.56 -27.44 1.33
CA LYS A 173 36.96 -27.60 0.95
C LYS A 173 37.81 -28.14 2.11
N ALA A 174 37.59 -27.66 3.34
CA ALA A 174 38.25 -28.18 4.53
C ALA A 174 37.85 -29.64 4.82
N GLU A 175 36.57 -29.99 4.64
CA GLU A 175 36.08 -31.36 4.77
C GLU A 175 36.68 -32.29 3.70
N ALA A 176 36.77 -31.83 2.44
CA ALA A 176 37.43 -32.58 1.37
C ALA A 176 38.93 -32.80 1.65
N ALA A 177 39.65 -31.77 2.10
CA ALA A 177 41.06 -31.89 2.46
C ALA A 177 41.28 -32.81 3.66
N ALA A 178 40.39 -32.79 4.66
CA ALA A 178 40.43 -33.72 5.78
C ALA A 178 40.18 -35.17 5.34
N ARG A 179 39.28 -35.36 4.35
CA ARG A 179 38.97 -36.67 3.77
C ARG A 179 40.12 -37.24 2.93
N ASP A 180 40.82 -36.40 2.17
CA ASP A 180 42.04 -36.79 1.45
C ASP A 180 43.21 -37.08 2.41
N GLY A 181 43.26 -36.40 3.56
CA GLY A 181 44.21 -36.67 4.64
C GLY A 181 43.94 -37.94 5.45
N THR A 182 42.70 -38.47 5.46
CA THR A 182 42.34 -39.72 6.17
C THR A 182 42.55 -40.98 5.31
N ALA A 183 42.86 -40.86 4.02
CA ALA A 183 43.14 -42.01 3.16
C ALA A 183 44.54 -42.63 3.38
N THR A 184 45.36 -42.05 4.27
CA THR A 184 46.69 -42.59 4.66
C THR A 184 46.83 -42.66 6.19
N SER A 185 45.93 -43.34 6.87
CA SER A 185 46.22 -43.95 8.18
C SER A 185 45.16 -44.98 8.58
N ASN A 186 45.65 -46.03 9.25
CA ASN A 186 45.09 -47.35 9.47
C ASN A 186 43.72 -47.48 10.18
N GLU A 187 43.12 -48.65 9.87
CA GLU A 187 42.48 -49.65 10.75
C GLU A 187 42.00 -49.32 12.19
N GLN A 188 40.77 -49.81 12.42
CA GLN A 188 40.24 -50.48 13.63
C GLN A 188 39.69 -49.73 14.86
N SER A 189 38.54 -50.27 15.30
CA SER A 189 37.82 -50.16 16.58
C SER A 189 37.03 -48.85 16.82
N SER A 190 35.70 -48.80 16.77
CA SER A 190 34.61 -49.47 17.50
C SER A 190 34.14 -48.71 18.74
N LEU A 191 32.84 -48.40 18.73
CA LEU A 191 31.89 -48.21 19.83
C LEU A 191 31.53 -46.78 20.29
N SER A 192 30.22 -46.64 20.40
CA SER A 192 29.34 -45.50 20.68
C SER A 192 29.27 -45.14 22.17
N PRO A 193 28.63 -44.01 22.55
CA PRO A 193 27.20 -44.10 22.91
C PRO A 193 26.34 -42.88 22.50
N THR A 194 25.04 -43.14 22.49
CA THR A 194 23.87 -42.29 22.22
C THR A 194 23.42 -41.46 23.45
N PRO A 195 22.47 -40.50 23.31
CA PRO A 195 22.42 -39.26 24.07
C PRO A 195 21.34 -39.24 25.17
N ASN A 196 21.43 -38.26 26.09
CA ASN A 196 20.30 -37.84 26.91
C ASN A 196 20.14 -36.31 26.95
N SER A 197 18.90 -35.92 27.21
CA SER A 197 18.19 -34.70 26.82
C SER A 197 18.55 -33.37 27.52
N GLY A 198 18.35 -32.27 26.78
CA GLY A 198 17.54 -31.13 27.22
C GLY A 198 18.26 -29.93 27.86
N SER A 199 18.34 -28.81 27.13
CA SER A 199 18.31 -27.45 27.71
C SER A 199 18.07 -26.41 26.60
N GLU A 200 16.89 -25.80 26.58
CA GLU A 200 16.63 -24.54 25.87
C GLU A 200 17.28 -23.37 26.63
N GLY A 201 17.75 -22.34 25.89
CA GLY A 201 18.03 -21.02 26.47
C GLY A 201 19.32 -20.30 26.04
N ALA A 202 19.58 -20.10 24.73
CA ALA A 202 20.69 -19.24 24.29
C ALA A 202 20.52 -18.67 22.87
N VAL A 203 19.51 -17.81 22.62
CA VAL A 203 19.31 -17.19 21.29
C VAL A 203 19.47 -15.66 21.29
N SER A 204 19.48 -14.99 22.46
CA SER A 204 19.55 -13.52 22.53
C SER A 204 20.99 -12.93 22.53
N THR A 205 21.99 -13.70 22.96
CA THR A 205 23.37 -13.22 23.13
C THR A 205 24.23 -13.39 21.87
N THR A 206 23.94 -14.41 21.05
CA THR A 206 24.65 -14.72 19.80
C THR A 206 24.39 -13.70 18.68
N GLU A 207 23.18 -13.12 18.62
CA GLU A 207 22.83 -12.06 17.66
C GLU A 207 23.58 -10.74 17.91
N LYS A 208 23.80 -10.37 19.18
CA LYS A 208 24.55 -9.14 19.54
C LYS A 208 26.05 -9.30 19.30
N PHE A 209 26.58 -10.51 19.49
CA PHE A 209 28.00 -10.80 19.27
C PHE A 209 28.36 -10.85 17.78
N SER A 210 27.47 -11.39 16.94
CA SER A 210 27.66 -11.47 15.49
C SER A 210 27.59 -10.11 14.78
N LEU A 211 26.73 -9.20 15.25
CA LEU A 211 26.67 -7.83 14.71
C LEU A 211 27.91 -6.98 15.03
N ARG A 212 28.51 -7.18 16.20
CA ARG A 212 29.75 -6.49 16.61
C ARG A 212 30.95 -6.97 15.78
N LYS A 213 31.07 -8.29 15.60
CA LYS A 213 32.10 -8.93 14.77
C LYS A 213 32.00 -8.53 13.29
N ALA A 214 30.77 -8.37 12.77
CA ALA A 214 30.55 -7.90 11.40
C ALA A 214 30.91 -6.41 11.19
N ARG A 215 30.76 -5.56 12.22
CA ARG A 215 31.20 -4.16 12.17
C ARG A 215 32.73 -4.04 12.23
N GLU A 216 33.37 -4.81 13.12
CA GLU A 216 34.83 -4.86 13.25
C GLU A 216 35.49 -5.37 11.97
N ALA A 217 34.91 -6.37 11.29
CA ALA A 217 35.40 -6.85 10.00
C ALA A 217 35.27 -5.80 8.87
N ARG A 218 34.26 -4.92 8.93
CA ARG A 218 34.09 -3.83 7.97
C ARG A 218 35.08 -2.69 8.21
N GLU A 219 35.36 -2.34 9.47
CA GLU A 219 36.40 -1.36 9.82
C GLU A 219 37.80 -1.87 9.45
N ALA A 220 38.09 -3.16 9.67
CA ALA A 220 39.36 -3.77 9.28
C ALA A 220 39.59 -3.73 7.76
N LYS A 221 38.57 -4.07 6.95
CA LYS A 221 38.65 -3.99 5.49
C LYS A 221 38.80 -2.57 4.95
N LEU A 222 38.23 -1.58 5.64
CA LEU A 222 38.31 -0.17 5.23
C LEU A 222 39.68 0.45 5.56
N LEU A 223 40.34 -0.04 6.61
CA LEU A 223 41.74 0.27 6.93
C LEU A 223 42.73 -0.44 5.99
N GLU A 224 42.40 -1.66 5.56
CA GLU A 224 43.20 -2.44 4.63
C GLU A 224 43.14 -1.87 3.21
N SER A 225 41.97 -1.40 2.75
CA SER A 225 41.85 -0.71 1.46
C SER A 225 42.55 0.65 1.44
N GLN A 226 42.62 1.37 2.58
CA GLN A 226 43.43 2.60 2.69
C GLN A 226 44.94 2.31 2.66
N ARG A 227 45.39 1.12 3.12
CA ARG A 227 46.79 0.69 3.02
C ARG A 227 47.17 0.25 1.61
N LEU A 228 46.27 -0.41 0.88
CA LEU A 228 46.52 -0.89 -0.49
C LEU A 228 46.59 0.24 -1.54
N VAL A 229 45.96 1.40 -1.29
CA VAL A 229 46.09 2.57 -2.19
C VAL A 229 47.48 3.23 -2.09
N SER A 230 48.28 2.91 -1.06
CA SER A 230 49.65 3.43 -0.88
C SER A 230 50.74 2.50 -1.43
N GLN A 231 50.39 1.30 -1.88
CA GLN A 231 51.30 0.29 -2.41
C GLN A 231 50.64 -0.42 -3.60
N ASP A 232 50.66 0.18 -4.77
CA ASP A 232 50.91 -0.55 -6.02
C ASP A 232 51.05 0.43 -7.18
N GLY A 233 52.29 0.90 -7.34
CA GLY A 233 52.83 1.24 -8.64
C GLY A 233 53.72 0.09 -9.09
N ASN A 234 53.28 -0.59 -10.15
CA ASN A 234 54.09 -1.12 -11.25
C ASN A 234 54.02 -2.65 -11.53
N ALA A 235 53.94 -2.92 -12.83
CA ALA A 235 54.31 -4.12 -13.60
C ALA A 235 53.25 -5.20 -13.92
N ARG A 236 53.33 -5.62 -15.18
CA ARG A 236 52.36 -6.27 -16.07
C ARG A 236 52.77 -7.72 -16.42
N THR A 237 51.77 -8.62 -16.47
CA THR A 237 51.48 -9.65 -17.52
C THR A 237 52.49 -10.82 -17.78
N PRO A 238 52.21 -11.82 -18.66
CA PRO A 238 51.33 -12.99 -18.42
C PRO A 238 51.92 -14.34 -18.97
N ASN A 239 51.25 -15.50 -18.73
CA ASN A 239 50.93 -16.58 -19.71
C ASN A 239 50.95 -18.04 -19.21
N SER A 240 50.02 -18.81 -19.83
CA SER A 240 50.12 -20.20 -20.32
C SER A 240 49.64 -21.41 -19.49
N ALA A 241 48.41 -21.84 -19.81
CA ALA A 241 47.91 -23.18 -20.21
C ALA A 241 48.65 -24.50 -19.87
N GLY A 242 47.87 -25.52 -19.47
CA GLY A 242 48.11 -26.92 -19.88
C GLY A 242 47.62 -28.11 -19.02
N LYS A 243 46.51 -28.75 -19.44
CA LYS A 243 46.22 -30.22 -19.52
C LYS A 243 45.83 -31.10 -18.30
N ARG A 244 44.60 -31.65 -18.46
CA ARG A 244 44.13 -33.07 -18.50
C ARG A 244 44.06 -33.96 -17.22
N SER A 245 42.85 -34.51 -17.04
CA SER A 245 42.36 -35.59 -16.15
C SER A 245 42.78 -37.02 -16.56
N PRO A 246 42.51 -38.07 -15.75
CA PRO A 246 41.28 -38.89 -15.97
C PRO A 246 40.62 -39.59 -14.74
N SER A 247 39.31 -39.90 -14.91
CA SER A 247 38.42 -41.01 -14.41
C SER A 247 38.58 -41.65 -13.01
N GLY A 248 37.56 -42.06 -12.25
CA GLY A 248 36.10 -42.13 -12.41
C GLY A 248 35.48 -43.18 -11.46
N SER A 249 34.31 -42.93 -10.88
CA SER A 249 33.35 -43.94 -10.38
C SER A 249 31.94 -43.33 -10.24
N LYS A 250 30.90 -44.20 -10.23
CA LYS A 250 29.56 -43.99 -10.81
C LYS A 250 28.51 -43.34 -9.88
N THR A 251 27.77 -42.39 -10.46
CA THR A 251 26.29 -42.17 -10.50
C THR A 251 25.40 -42.28 -9.23
N VAL A 252 24.72 -41.17 -8.89
CA VAL A 252 23.25 -41.11 -8.69
C VAL A 252 22.73 -39.83 -9.35
N ARG A 253 21.75 -39.98 -10.24
CA ARG A 253 21.28 -38.96 -11.20
C ARG A 253 20.01 -38.29 -10.63
N PHE A 254 20.10 -37.01 -10.26
CA PHE A 254 18.94 -36.12 -10.24
C PHE A 254 19.01 -35.25 -11.50
N SER A 255 17.92 -35.26 -12.27
CA SER A 255 17.74 -34.46 -13.48
C SER A 255 18.01 -32.96 -13.24
N PRO A 256 18.89 -32.30 -14.00
CA PRO A 256 18.94 -30.85 -14.05
C PRO A 256 18.20 -30.39 -15.31
N VAL A 257 16.90 -30.14 -15.17
CA VAL A 257 16.17 -29.33 -16.16
C VAL A 257 15.61 -28.12 -15.42
N VAL A 258 16.48 -27.15 -15.19
CA VAL A 258 16.09 -25.75 -15.18
C VAL A 258 16.75 -25.18 -16.42
N GLN A 259 15.96 -25.03 -17.49
CA GLN A 259 16.38 -24.26 -18.64
C GLN A 259 16.72 -22.85 -18.15
N ALA A 260 18.02 -22.53 -18.15
CA ALA A 260 18.49 -21.16 -18.07
C ALA A 260 17.99 -20.45 -19.33
N LYS A 261 16.86 -19.78 -19.21
CA LYS A 261 16.41 -18.80 -20.19
C LYS A 261 17.32 -17.59 -19.97
N GLU A 262 18.39 -17.51 -20.75
CA GLU A 262 19.20 -16.30 -20.89
C GLU A 262 18.26 -15.16 -21.28
N PHE A 263 17.97 -14.27 -20.34
CA PHE A 263 17.44 -12.96 -20.66
C PHE A 263 18.62 -12.13 -21.11
N ALA A 264 18.69 -11.90 -22.43
CA ALA A 264 19.49 -10.83 -22.99
C ALA A 264 19.15 -9.54 -22.25
N SER A 265 20.17 -8.92 -21.66
CA SER A 265 20.06 -7.61 -21.05
C SER A 265 19.99 -6.57 -22.15
N ASP A 266 18.78 -6.24 -22.61
CA ASP A 266 18.53 -4.99 -23.35
C ASP A 266 18.55 -3.83 -22.35
N SER A 267 19.73 -3.53 -21.82
CA SER A 267 20.06 -2.19 -21.36
C SER A 267 20.44 -1.37 -22.58
N ALA A 268 19.43 -0.95 -23.34
CA ALA A 268 19.55 0.20 -24.21
C ALA A 268 19.78 1.43 -23.32
N ILE A 269 21.06 1.68 -23.02
CA ILE A 269 21.52 3.00 -22.63
C ILE A 269 21.27 3.87 -23.87
N LEU A 270 20.18 4.64 -23.87
CA LEU A 270 20.04 5.77 -24.77
C LEU A 270 21.10 6.79 -24.38
N SER A 271 22.29 6.64 -24.96
CA SER A 271 23.30 7.68 -25.05
C SER A 271 22.71 8.82 -25.87
N LEU A 272 22.22 9.86 -25.19
CA LEU A 272 21.98 11.16 -25.80
C LEU A 272 23.32 11.76 -26.23
N PRO A 273 23.41 12.41 -27.41
CA PRO A 273 24.67 12.98 -27.87
C PRO A 273 25.10 14.14 -26.96
N GLU A 274 26.34 14.11 -26.48
CA GLU A 274 27.04 15.30 -26.04
C GLU A 274 27.24 16.21 -27.26
N THR A 275 26.40 17.25 -27.40
CA THR A 275 26.77 18.39 -28.24
C THR A 275 27.61 19.33 -27.41
N SER A 276 28.91 19.23 -27.64
CA SER A 276 29.95 20.17 -27.25
C SER A 276 29.56 21.61 -27.60
N ALA A 277 29.74 22.49 -26.62
CA ALA A 277 29.72 23.93 -26.81
C ALA A 277 30.97 24.36 -27.57
N ASP A 278 30.79 24.94 -28.75
CA ASP A 278 31.56 26.11 -29.22
C ASP A 278 30.91 26.72 -30.48
N GLY A 279 30.58 28.02 -30.42
CA GLY A 279 30.34 28.83 -31.63
C GLY A 279 29.02 29.62 -31.72
N LYS A 280 29.02 30.83 -31.13
CA LYS A 280 28.52 32.12 -31.69
C LYS A 280 27.01 32.33 -31.98
N VAL A 281 26.39 33.12 -31.07
CA VAL A 281 25.35 34.15 -31.22
C VAL A 281 24.54 34.22 -32.52
N ASP A 282 23.23 33.92 -32.45
CA ASP A 282 22.19 34.83 -32.94
C ASP A 282 20.87 34.61 -32.17
N GLY A 283 20.10 35.68 -31.99
CA GLY A 283 19.07 35.83 -30.97
C GLY A 283 17.70 35.20 -31.25
N GLY A 284 16.95 35.01 -30.17
CA GLY A 284 15.49 35.05 -30.16
C GLY A 284 14.76 33.71 -30.23
N LYS A 285 14.60 33.07 -29.06
CA LYS A 285 13.31 32.56 -28.54
C LYS A 285 13.55 32.00 -27.13
N ALA A 286 12.77 32.47 -26.16
CA ALA A 286 12.73 31.88 -24.84
C ALA A 286 12.32 30.40 -24.99
N ASP A 287 13.13 29.49 -24.45
CA ASP A 287 12.81 28.08 -24.36
C ASP A 287 11.56 27.91 -23.48
N GLU A 288 10.41 27.64 -24.11
CA GLU A 288 9.28 27.05 -23.42
C GLU A 288 9.68 25.63 -23.02
N GLU A 289 10.08 25.43 -21.76
CA GLU A 289 10.24 24.09 -21.21
C GLU A 289 8.93 23.30 -21.43
N PRO A 290 8.98 22.06 -21.93
CA PRO A 290 7.78 21.30 -22.22
C PRO A 290 6.99 21.06 -20.94
N GLU A 291 5.81 21.68 -20.85
CA GLU A 291 4.91 21.53 -19.72
C GLU A 291 4.52 20.06 -19.57
N LEU A 292 4.97 19.43 -18.48
CA LEU A 292 4.72 18.02 -18.23
C LEU A 292 3.24 17.79 -17.96
N SER A 293 2.55 17.14 -18.90
CA SER A 293 1.14 16.73 -18.74
C SER A 293 0.98 15.66 -17.66
N ASN A 294 -0.09 15.75 -16.88
CA ASN A 294 -0.42 14.74 -15.88
C ASN A 294 -1.11 13.54 -16.53
N GLU A 295 -0.40 12.41 -16.62
CA GLU A 295 -0.94 11.16 -17.15
C GLU A 295 -1.66 10.32 -16.08
N GLU A 296 -1.49 10.66 -14.80
CA GLU A 296 -2.16 9.97 -13.71
C GLU A 296 -3.63 10.38 -13.61
N HIS A 297 -4.50 9.38 -13.64
CA HIS A 297 -5.92 9.53 -13.32
C HIS A 297 -6.26 8.67 -12.09
N LEU A 298 -7.33 9.08 -11.42
CA LEU A 298 -7.88 8.36 -10.29
C LEU A 298 -9.01 7.44 -10.79
N GLN A 299 -8.83 6.14 -10.61
CA GLN A 299 -9.80 5.12 -10.98
C GLN A 299 -10.71 4.83 -9.78
N LEU A 300 -11.99 5.14 -9.90
CA LEU A 300 -13.04 4.83 -8.92
C LEU A 300 -13.58 3.43 -9.17
N SER A 301 -13.88 2.67 -8.11
CA SER A 301 -14.72 1.48 -8.25
C SER A 301 -16.15 1.88 -8.62
N ASN A 302 -16.93 0.93 -9.17
CA ASN A 302 -18.32 1.20 -9.55
C ASN A 302 -19.14 1.65 -8.33
N GLU A 303 -18.90 1.05 -7.16
CA GLU A 303 -19.57 1.39 -5.91
C GLU A 303 -19.14 2.76 -5.38
N GLU A 304 -17.84 3.07 -5.45
CA GLU A 304 -17.31 4.41 -5.10
C GLU A 304 -17.94 5.48 -6.00
N ALA A 305 -17.98 5.26 -7.31
CA ALA A 305 -18.53 6.20 -8.28
C ALA A 305 -20.03 6.43 -8.06
N PHE A 306 -20.81 5.36 -7.87
CA PHE A 306 -22.23 5.48 -7.60
C PHE A 306 -22.51 6.14 -6.25
N PHE A 307 -21.71 5.87 -5.22
CA PHE A 307 -21.84 6.55 -3.93
C PHE A 307 -21.57 8.05 -4.03
N LEU A 308 -20.55 8.46 -4.79
CA LEU A 308 -20.25 9.87 -5.00
C LEU A 308 -21.30 10.56 -5.88
N ALA A 309 -21.83 9.89 -6.90
CA ALA A 309 -22.82 10.45 -7.82
C ALA A 309 -24.23 10.50 -7.18
N TYR A 310 -24.74 9.35 -6.74
CA TYR A 310 -26.10 9.23 -6.18
C TYR A 310 -26.15 9.57 -4.68
N GLY A 311 -25.25 8.99 -3.88
CA GLY A 311 -25.31 9.11 -2.41
C GLY A 311 -24.93 10.49 -1.88
N LEU A 312 -23.96 11.16 -2.52
CA LEU A 312 -23.48 12.48 -2.11
C LEU A 312 -23.81 13.62 -3.10
N GLY A 313 -24.10 13.32 -4.37
CA GLY A 313 -24.36 14.36 -5.38
C GLY A 313 -23.14 15.18 -5.81
N VAL A 314 -21.92 14.67 -5.58
CA VAL A 314 -20.65 15.42 -5.77
C VAL A 314 -19.90 15.04 -7.04
N LEU A 315 -20.38 14.04 -7.78
CA LEU A 315 -19.72 13.52 -8.97
C LEU A 315 -20.69 13.46 -10.16
N ARG A 316 -20.30 14.09 -11.27
CA ARG A 316 -20.96 13.93 -12.58
C ARG A 316 -20.16 12.95 -13.43
N VAL A 317 -20.80 11.87 -13.84
CA VAL A 317 -20.21 10.86 -14.71
C VAL A 317 -20.59 11.18 -16.15
N ARG A 318 -19.59 11.28 -17.01
CA ARG A 318 -19.75 11.45 -18.47
C ARG A 318 -19.54 10.12 -19.17
N ASP A 319 -20.07 10.03 -20.38
CA ASP A 319 -19.83 8.89 -21.27
C ASP A 319 -18.36 8.81 -21.72
N ASP A 320 -17.99 7.71 -22.36
CA ASP A 320 -16.62 7.44 -22.84
C ASP A 320 -16.12 8.53 -23.80
N THR A 321 -17.03 9.08 -24.60
CA THR A 321 -16.77 10.21 -25.51
C THR A 321 -16.59 11.56 -24.78
N ARG A 322 -16.84 11.60 -23.46
CA ARG A 322 -16.80 12.78 -22.58
C ARG A 322 -17.74 13.93 -22.96
N LYS A 323 -18.71 13.69 -23.84
CA LYS A 323 -19.61 14.72 -24.37
C LYS A 323 -20.95 14.78 -23.65
N SER A 324 -21.53 13.63 -23.34
CA SER A 324 -22.82 13.50 -22.66
C SER A 324 -22.61 13.19 -21.17
N GLU A 325 -23.45 13.77 -20.33
CA GLU A 325 -23.56 13.41 -18.92
C GLU A 325 -24.52 12.23 -18.78
N ILE A 326 -24.13 11.23 -17.98
CA ILE A 326 -24.93 10.04 -17.69
C ILE A 326 -25.75 10.36 -16.44
N PRO A 327 -27.09 10.50 -16.53
CA PRO A 327 -27.92 10.70 -15.36
C PRO A 327 -27.89 9.49 -14.44
N THR A 328 -28.18 9.71 -13.17
CA THR A 328 -28.12 8.67 -12.13
C THR A 328 -29.03 7.47 -12.44
N SER A 329 -30.18 7.74 -13.06
CA SER A 329 -31.16 6.75 -13.51
C SER A 329 -30.60 5.76 -14.54
N SER A 330 -29.72 6.21 -15.43
CA SER A 330 -29.06 5.33 -16.40
C SER A 330 -27.71 4.80 -15.92
N LEU A 331 -27.08 5.50 -14.97
CA LEU A 331 -25.83 5.09 -14.34
C LEU A 331 -25.99 3.78 -13.56
N LEU A 332 -27.05 3.63 -12.78
CA LEU A 332 -27.27 2.41 -12.00
C LEU A 332 -27.38 1.15 -12.90
N PRO A 333 -28.26 1.10 -13.92
CA PRO A 333 -28.31 0.00 -14.88
C PRO A 333 -26.98 -0.28 -15.57
N LEU A 334 -26.26 0.78 -15.94
CA LEU A 334 -24.94 0.67 -16.56
C LEU A 334 -23.96 -0.05 -15.63
N LEU A 335 -23.87 0.37 -14.37
CA LEU A 335 -22.94 -0.23 -13.40
C LEU A 335 -23.34 -1.68 -13.05
N CYS A 336 -24.63 -1.99 -12.98
CA CYS A 336 -25.09 -3.38 -12.82
C CYS A 336 -24.63 -4.26 -13.98
N ARG A 337 -24.77 -3.81 -15.23
CA ARG A 337 -24.32 -4.55 -16.43
C ARG A 337 -22.81 -4.77 -16.45
N HIS A 338 -22.05 -3.77 -16.03
CA HIS A 338 -20.59 -3.79 -15.97
C HIS A 338 -20.01 -4.45 -14.71
N SER A 339 -20.85 -4.93 -13.80
CA SER A 339 -20.40 -5.76 -12.67
C SER A 339 -20.07 -7.20 -13.06
N TYR A 340 -20.46 -7.60 -14.27
CA TYR A 340 -20.13 -8.89 -14.87
C TYR A 340 -18.97 -8.77 -15.85
N PHE A 341 -18.23 -9.87 -16.02
CA PHE A 341 -17.21 -9.99 -17.05
C PHE A 341 -17.45 -11.24 -17.90
N PRO A 342 -17.72 -11.10 -19.22
CA PRO A 342 -17.90 -9.84 -19.97
C PRO A 342 -19.17 -9.07 -19.55
N PRO A 343 -19.27 -7.76 -19.87
CA PRO A 343 -20.46 -6.97 -19.58
C PRO A 343 -21.74 -7.54 -20.20
N ARG A 344 -22.86 -7.45 -19.49
CA ARG A 344 -24.16 -7.91 -19.98
C ARG A 344 -24.70 -7.03 -21.12
N ALA A 345 -25.53 -7.63 -21.97
CA ALA A 345 -26.26 -6.89 -23.01
C ALA A 345 -27.18 -5.83 -22.39
N PRO A 346 -27.42 -4.69 -23.08
CA PRO A 346 -28.28 -3.63 -22.57
C PRO A 346 -29.75 -4.03 -22.44
N SER A 347 -30.18 -5.10 -23.11
CA SER A 347 -31.53 -5.66 -23.04
C SER A 347 -31.75 -6.63 -21.87
N ALA A 348 -30.74 -6.85 -21.02
CA ALA A 348 -30.88 -7.75 -19.88
C ALA A 348 -31.61 -7.05 -18.73
N ASP A 349 -32.63 -7.72 -18.21
CA ASP A 349 -33.38 -7.26 -17.04
C ASP A 349 -32.46 -7.17 -15.82
N LEU A 350 -32.65 -6.10 -15.06
CA LEU A 350 -31.98 -5.90 -13.79
C LEU A 350 -32.59 -6.82 -12.74
N THR A 351 -31.73 -7.44 -11.93
CA THR A 351 -32.20 -8.32 -10.86
C THR A 351 -31.75 -7.76 -9.52
N PRO A 352 -32.57 -7.91 -8.46
CA PRO A 352 -32.18 -7.45 -7.13
C PRO A 352 -30.93 -8.19 -6.60
N ASP A 353 -30.61 -9.34 -7.20
CA ASP A 353 -29.46 -10.18 -6.87
C ASP A 353 -28.22 -9.88 -7.74
N ASP A 354 -28.22 -8.77 -8.48
CA ASP A 354 -27.03 -8.39 -9.26
C ASP A 354 -25.83 -8.08 -8.31
N PRO A 355 -24.60 -8.53 -8.62
CA PRO A 355 -23.40 -8.36 -7.81
C PRO A 355 -23.13 -6.91 -7.42
N PHE A 356 -23.43 -5.97 -8.33
CA PHE A 356 -23.33 -4.55 -8.04
C PHE A 356 -24.25 -4.13 -6.90
N MET A 357 -25.52 -4.54 -6.92
CA MET A 357 -26.51 -4.16 -5.91
C MET A 357 -26.09 -4.64 -4.52
N ILE A 358 -25.66 -5.89 -4.43
CA ILE A 358 -25.20 -6.51 -3.19
C ILE A 358 -23.93 -5.81 -2.67
N SER A 359 -22.94 -5.62 -3.55
CA SER A 359 -21.67 -4.95 -3.25
C SER A 359 -21.89 -3.51 -2.81
N TYR A 360 -22.75 -2.78 -3.52
CA TYR A 360 -23.08 -1.39 -3.22
C TYR A 360 -23.85 -1.24 -1.91
N ALA A 361 -24.81 -2.12 -1.60
CA ALA A 361 -25.52 -2.09 -0.32
C ALA A 361 -24.54 -2.19 0.86
N VAL A 362 -23.56 -3.10 0.78
CA VAL A 362 -22.51 -3.23 1.80
C VAL A 362 -21.56 -2.05 1.82
N TYR A 363 -21.15 -1.56 0.65
CA TYR A 363 -20.29 -0.39 0.52
C TYR A 363 -20.93 0.84 1.17
N HIS A 364 -22.19 1.14 0.81
CA HIS A 364 -22.97 2.24 1.35
C HIS A 364 -23.15 2.10 2.86
N HIS A 365 -23.49 0.91 3.34
CA HIS A 365 -23.62 0.61 4.77
C HIS A 365 -22.36 0.97 5.55
N PHE A 366 -21.18 0.45 5.15
CA PHE A 366 -19.94 0.77 5.87
C PHE A 366 -19.49 2.23 5.71
N ARG A 367 -19.73 2.86 4.55
CA ARG A 367 -19.48 4.30 4.39
C ARG A 367 -20.37 5.13 5.31
N SER A 368 -21.64 4.77 5.47
CA SER A 368 -22.58 5.46 6.38
C SER A 368 -22.18 5.36 7.85
N LEU A 369 -21.53 4.25 8.23
CA LEU A 369 -20.91 4.06 9.55
C LEU A 369 -19.58 4.81 9.74
N GLY A 370 -19.10 5.51 8.70
CA GLY A 370 -17.87 6.29 8.74
C GLY A 370 -16.59 5.52 8.43
N TRP A 371 -16.68 4.25 7.99
CA TRP A 371 -15.51 3.48 7.59
C TRP A 371 -15.01 3.92 6.22
N VAL A 372 -13.68 3.94 6.05
CA VAL A 372 -13.06 4.02 4.72
C VAL A 372 -12.97 2.61 4.15
N VAL A 373 -13.85 2.31 3.19
CA VAL A 373 -13.96 1.03 2.49
C VAL A 373 -13.01 0.99 1.31
N ARG A 374 -12.22 -0.08 1.17
CA ARG A 374 -11.34 -0.33 0.02
C ARG A 374 -11.44 -1.76 -0.48
N SER A 375 -11.04 -2.01 -1.73
CA SER A 375 -10.96 -3.37 -2.29
C SER A 375 -10.08 -4.29 -1.44
N GLY A 376 -10.63 -5.46 -1.10
CA GLY A 376 -10.00 -6.49 -0.30
C GLY A 376 -9.25 -7.56 -1.08
N VAL A 377 -9.18 -7.45 -2.42
CA VAL A 377 -8.67 -8.51 -3.32
C VAL A 377 -7.27 -9.03 -2.93
N LYS A 378 -6.41 -8.17 -2.38
CA LYS A 378 -5.06 -8.52 -1.90
C LYS A 378 -5.06 -9.49 -0.70
N PHE A 379 -6.19 -9.61 -0.02
CA PHE A 379 -6.39 -10.43 1.17
C PHE A 379 -7.43 -11.53 0.94
N GLY A 380 -7.90 -11.74 -0.30
CA GLY A 380 -8.90 -12.77 -0.62
C GLY A 380 -10.28 -12.51 -0.01
N VAL A 381 -10.65 -11.23 0.15
CA VAL A 381 -11.95 -10.79 0.66
C VAL A 381 -12.47 -9.65 -0.23
N ASP A 382 -13.75 -9.30 -0.13
CA ASP A 382 -14.37 -8.29 -0.99
C ASP A 382 -13.92 -6.87 -0.60
N TYR A 383 -14.01 -6.56 0.70
CA TYR A 383 -13.63 -5.25 1.23
C TYR A 383 -12.68 -5.32 2.43
N ILE A 384 -11.94 -4.23 2.64
CA ILE A 384 -11.19 -3.96 3.87
C ILE A 384 -11.61 -2.61 4.44
N LEU A 385 -11.73 -2.53 5.76
CA LEU A 385 -12.22 -1.34 6.44
C LEU A 385 -11.11 -0.66 7.23
N TYR A 386 -10.94 0.64 7.00
CA TYR A 386 -10.07 1.50 7.78
C TYR A 386 -10.92 2.48 8.59
N ASN A 387 -10.59 2.65 9.86
CA ASN A 387 -11.31 3.60 10.73
C ASN A 387 -11.16 5.04 10.22
N ARG A 388 -9.92 5.48 9.98
CA ARG A 388 -9.62 6.83 9.46
C ARG A 388 -8.99 6.87 8.07
N GLY A 389 -8.55 5.73 7.57
CA GLY A 389 -7.93 5.59 6.26
C GLY A 389 -6.48 5.07 6.28
N PRO A 390 -5.94 4.71 5.09
CA PRO A 390 -4.68 3.97 4.96
C PRO A 390 -3.43 4.70 5.43
N VAL A 391 -3.49 6.04 5.51
CA VAL A 391 -2.35 6.88 5.92
C VAL A 391 -2.17 6.89 7.45
N PHE A 392 -3.24 6.63 8.21
CA PHE A 392 -3.23 6.67 9.67
C PHE A 392 -2.92 5.31 10.30
N SER A 393 -3.58 4.26 9.82
CA SER A 393 -3.49 2.91 10.39
C SER A 393 -3.71 1.83 9.33
N HIS A 394 -3.35 0.60 9.67
CA HIS A 394 -3.75 -0.56 8.86
C HIS A 394 -5.27 -0.77 8.95
N ALA A 395 -5.84 -1.44 7.93
CA ALA A 395 -7.24 -1.87 7.97
C ALA A 395 -7.46 -2.84 9.14
N GLU A 396 -8.55 -2.64 9.88
CA GLU A 396 -8.91 -3.41 11.06
C GLU A 396 -9.71 -4.65 10.70
N PHE A 397 -10.73 -4.46 9.85
CA PHE A 397 -11.64 -5.50 9.40
C PHE A 397 -11.40 -5.90 7.95
N ALA A 398 -11.62 -7.18 7.69
CA ALA A 398 -11.67 -7.79 6.37
C ALA A 398 -13.07 -8.35 6.18
N VAL A 399 -13.79 -7.88 5.16
CA VAL A 399 -15.22 -8.13 4.96
C VAL A 399 -15.41 -9.05 3.77
N VAL A 400 -16.18 -10.12 4.00
CA VAL A 400 -16.67 -11.00 2.96
C VAL A 400 -18.18 -10.83 2.84
N VAL A 401 -18.66 -10.63 1.63
CA VAL A 401 -20.07 -10.40 1.32
C VAL A 401 -20.74 -11.71 0.93
N VAL A 402 -21.88 -12.01 1.56
CA VAL A 402 -22.66 -13.22 1.31
C VAL A 402 -24.13 -12.83 1.12
N PRO A 403 -24.75 -13.11 -0.05
CA PRO A 403 -26.17 -12.89 -0.22
C PRO A 403 -26.97 -13.83 0.69
N SER A 404 -28.13 -13.38 1.14
CA SER A 404 -29.04 -14.10 2.01
C SER A 404 -30.45 -14.00 1.44
N TYR A 405 -31.09 -15.15 1.20
CA TYR A 405 -32.40 -15.24 0.56
C TYR A 405 -33.46 -15.66 1.58
N GLY A 406 -33.71 -14.79 2.57
CA GLY A 406 -34.66 -15.08 3.67
C GLY A 406 -36.13 -15.01 3.26
N HIS A 407 -36.45 -14.22 2.22
CA HIS A 407 -37.83 -13.97 1.81
C HIS A 407 -38.50 -15.20 1.17
N GLY A 408 -39.78 -15.43 1.47
CA GLY A 408 -40.53 -16.62 1.03
C GLY A 408 -40.54 -16.84 -0.49
N TYR A 409 -40.51 -15.76 -1.27
CA TYR A 409 -40.37 -15.76 -2.75
C TYR A 409 -39.23 -16.66 -3.26
N TRP A 410 -38.07 -16.65 -2.57
CA TRP A 410 -36.89 -17.39 -2.98
C TRP A 410 -37.00 -18.90 -2.73
N SER A 411 -37.89 -19.29 -1.82
CA SER A 411 -38.17 -20.69 -1.47
C SER A 411 -39.41 -21.29 -2.14
N GLU A 412 -40.14 -20.49 -2.92
CA GLU A 412 -41.42 -20.87 -3.52
C GLU A 412 -41.30 -21.98 -4.58
N THR A 413 -40.24 -21.93 -5.39
CA THR A 413 -39.99 -22.90 -6.47
C THR A 413 -38.71 -23.68 -6.20
N ALA A 414 -38.70 -24.98 -6.51
CA ALA A 414 -37.52 -25.82 -6.35
C ALA A 414 -36.30 -25.29 -7.13
N GLU A 415 -36.52 -24.73 -8.32
CA GLU A 415 -35.48 -24.11 -9.15
C GLU A 415 -34.85 -22.89 -8.46
N ARG A 416 -35.68 -21.97 -7.92
CA ARG A 416 -35.20 -20.79 -7.20
C ARG A 416 -34.44 -21.18 -5.94
N LYS A 417 -34.94 -22.19 -5.22
CA LYS A 417 -34.26 -22.73 -4.03
C LYS A 417 -32.88 -23.27 -4.39
N ALA A 418 -32.76 -24.07 -5.45
CA ALA A 418 -31.48 -24.59 -5.92
C ALA A 418 -30.50 -23.48 -6.33
N GLN A 419 -30.98 -22.45 -7.04
CA GLN A 419 -30.16 -21.28 -7.41
C GLN A 419 -29.67 -20.51 -6.18
N CYS A 420 -30.53 -20.32 -5.17
CA CYS A 420 -30.17 -19.65 -3.93
C CYS A 420 -29.15 -20.48 -3.13
N GLU A 421 -29.32 -21.80 -3.07
CA GLU A 421 -28.37 -22.73 -2.45
C GLU A 421 -27.00 -22.66 -3.14
N GLU A 422 -26.95 -22.63 -4.47
CA GLU A 422 -25.69 -22.48 -5.22
C GLU A 422 -25.00 -21.16 -4.90
N LYS A 423 -25.73 -20.04 -4.90
CA LYS A 423 -25.17 -18.70 -4.65
C LYS A 423 -24.73 -18.50 -3.19
N THR A 424 -25.37 -19.19 -2.25
CA THR A 424 -25.01 -19.17 -0.82
C THR A 424 -24.01 -20.26 -0.44
N ALA A 425 -23.78 -21.26 -1.30
CA ALA A 425 -22.90 -22.38 -1.01
C ALA A 425 -21.47 -21.90 -0.80
N ARG A 426 -21.01 -22.05 0.44
CA ARG A 426 -19.63 -21.81 0.85
C ARG A 426 -19.15 -23.01 1.63
N SER A 427 -18.03 -23.60 1.19
CA SER A 427 -17.45 -24.76 1.87
C SER A 427 -16.71 -24.36 3.14
N TRP A 428 -16.61 -25.28 4.09
CA TRP A 428 -15.75 -25.11 5.27
C TRP A 428 -14.28 -24.86 4.88
N TRP A 429 -13.81 -25.48 3.79
CA TRP A 429 -12.47 -25.25 3.24
C TRP A 429 -12.26 -23.80 2.83
N TRP A 430 -13.23 -23.22 2.12
CA TRP A 430 -13.20 -21.80 1.76
C TRP A 430 -13.11 -20.92 3.02
N LEU A 431 -13.95 -21.19 4.02
CA LEU A 431 -13.97 -20.40 5.25
C LEU A 431 -12.64 -20.49 6.01
N HIS A 432 -12.07 -21.70 6.13
CA HIS A 432 -10.76 -21.92 6.73
C HIS A 432 -9.63 -21.20 5.98
N CYS A 433 -9.65 -21.22 4.64
CA CYS A 433 -8.68 -20.51 3.82
C CYS A 433 -8.74 -18.99 4.05
N VAL A 434 -9.93 -18.40 3.97
CA VAL A 434 -10.11 -16.95 4.19
C VAL A 434 -9.70 -16.57 5.61
N ASN A 435 -10.16 -17.32 6.62
CA ASN A 435 -9.81 -17.06 8.01
C ASN A 435 -8.30 -17.19 8.28
N ARG A 436 -7.63 -18.17 7.65
CA ARG A 436 -6.17 -18.34 7.75
C ARG A 436 -5.41 -17.13 7.21
N VAL A 437 -5.84 -16.59 6.06
CA VAL A 437 -5.21 -15.38 5.49
C VAL A 437 -5.39 -14.20 6.45
N GLN A 438 -6.60 -13.97 6.97
CA GLN A 438 -6.86 -12.85 7.88
C GLN A 438 -6.10 -12.98 9.20
N ALA A 439 -6.00 -14.19 9.76
CA ALA A 439 -5.20 -14.44 10.95
C ALA A 439 -3.71 -14.11 10.72
N GLN A 440 -3.15 -14.45 9.55
CA GLN A 440 -1.76 -14.16 9.20
C GLN A 440 -1.50 -12.66 9.05
N VAL A 441 -2.44 -11.91 8.46
CA VAL A 441 -2.33 -10.45 8.30
C VAL A 441 -2.90 -9.65 9.47
N LYS A 442 -3.31 -10.34 10.54
CA LYS A 442 -3.86 -9.78 11.79
C LYS A 442 -5.07 -8.87 11.55
N LYS A 443 -6.02 -9.32 10.73
CA LYS A 443 -7.31 -8.65 10.50
C LYS A 443 -8.44 -9.46 11.10
N SER A 444 -9.47 -8.76 11.58
CA SER A 444 -10.71 -9.40 12.03
C SER A 444 -11.59 -9.68 10.82
N LEU A 445 -11.92 -10.95 10.59
CA LEU A 445 -12.81 -11.35 9.52
C LEU A 445 -14.26 -11.05 9.90
N VAL A 446 -14.97 -10.36 9.02
CA VAL A 446 -16.39 -10.03 9.13
C VAL A 446 -17.10 -10.70 7.96
N VAL A 447 -18.12 -11.49 8.26
CA VAL A 447 -19.05 -12.01 7.25
C VAL A 447 -20.26 -11.10 7.25
N CYS A 448 -20.51 -10.50 6.10
CA CYS A 448 -21.57 -9.53 5.89
C CYS A 448 -22.66 -10.18 5.06
N TYR A 449 -23.78 -10.51 5.70
CA TYR A 449 -24.95 -11.07 5.06
C TYR A 449 -25.82 -9.95 4.50
N VAL A 450 -26.20 -10.05 3.23
CA VAL A 450 -27.09 -9.08 2.56
C VAL A 450 -28.39 -9.77 2.23
N GLU A 451 -29.48 -9.37 2.87
CA GLU A 451 -30.81 -9.88 2.57
C GLU A 451 -31.30 -9.32 1.23
N VAL A 452 -31.51 -10.21 0.27
CA VAL A 452 -31.91 -9.85 -1.09
C VAL A 452 -33.43 -9.77 -1.18
N PRO A 453 -34.02 -8.61 -1.50
CA PRO A 453 -35.47 -8.46 -1.61
C PRO A 453 -36.01 -9.18 -2.85
N PRO A 454 -37.30 -9.58 -2.85
CA PRO A 454 -37.91 -10.16 -4.05
C PRO A 454 -37.92 -9.14 -5.21
N PRO A 455 -37.85 -9.62 -6.47
CA PRO A 455 -37.97 -8.76 -7.63
C PRO A 455 -39.35 -8.09 -7.63
N THR A 456 -39.37 -6.81 -7.99
CA THR A 456 -40.60 -6.02 -8.01
C THR A 456 -41.17 -6.07 -9.41
N SER A 457 -42.46 -6.32 -9.55
CA SER A 457 -43.14 -6.42 -10.85
C SER A 457 -43.31 -5.08 -11.60
N TYR A 458 -42.78 -3.96 -11.07
CA TYR A 458 -42.93 -2.64 -11.64
C TYR A 458 -41.55 -2.09 -12.07
N GLU A 459 -41.38 -1.97 -13.39
CA GLU A 459 -40.54 -0.99 -14.11
C GLU A 459 -39.08 -0.79 -13.63
N LEU A 460 -38.20 -1.72 -14.00
CA LEU A 460 -36.73 -1.52 -13.92
C LEU A 460 -36.14 -0.88 -15.19
N ASP A 461 -36.99 -0.45 -16.13
CA ASP A 461 -36.56 0.18 -17.39
C ASP A 461 -36.27 1.68 -17.25
N THR A 462 -36.80 2.35 -16.23
CA THR A 462 -36.46 3.74 -15.88
C THR A 462 -36.53 3.98 -14.37
N PRO A 463 -35.43 3.81 -13.62
CA PRO A 463 -35.38 4.19 -12.22
C PRO A 463 -35.51 5.72 -12.12
N SER A 464 -36.62 6.22 -11.60
CA SER A 464 -36.64 7.62 -11.15
C SER A 464 -35.71 7.76 -9.93
N GLU A 465 -35.07 8.90 -9.71
CA GLU A 465 -34.12 9.06 -8.60
C GLU A 465 -34.77 8.81 -7.23
N GLU A 466 -36.07 9.12 -7.09
CA GLU A 466 -36.86 8.84 -5.89
C GLU A 466 -37.08 7.33 -5.69
N ASP A 467 -37.16 6.54 -6.77
CA ASP A 467 -37.38 5.10 -6.71
C ASP A 467 -36.10 4.29 -6.42
N ILE A 468 -34.93 4.79 -6.82
CA ILE A 468 -33.65 4.13 -6.48
C ILE A 468 -33.49 4.03 -4.95
N GLY A 469 -33.92 5.07 -4.23
CA GLY A 469 -33.87 5.11 -2.77
C GLY A 469 -34.77 4.07 -2.12
N SER A 470 -36.04 3.98 -2.55
CA SER A 470 -36.97 2.94 -2.10
C SER A 470 -36.50 1.54 -2.47
N MET A 471 -35.90 1.38 -3.66
CA MET A 471 -35.34 0.10 -4.08
C MET A 471 -34.21 -0.35 -3.14
N LEU A 472 -33.24 0.52 -2.88
CA LEU A 472 -32.08 0.22 -2.01
C LEU A 472 -32.46 0.05 -0.54
N ALA A 473 -33.48 0.76 -0.06
CA ALA A 473 -33.95 0.67 1.33
C ALA A 473 -34.47 -0.72 1.71
N ARG A 474 -34.79 -1.57 0.73
CA ARG A 474 -35.27 -2.94 0.96
C ARG A 474 -34.15 -3.95 1.24
N TYR A 475 -32.90 -3.59 0.96
CA TYR A 475 -31.77 -4.44 1.28
C TYR A 475 -31.43 -4.30 2.76
N GLN A 476 -31.27 -5.43 3.44
CA GLN A 476 -30.85 -5.44 4.83
C GLN A 476 -29.44 -6.03 4.96
N VAL A 477 -28.55 -5.31 5.65
CA VAL A 477 -27.18 -5.74 5.87
C VAL A 477 -27.02 -6.21 7.31
N ARG A 478 -26.50 -7.44 7.51
CA ARG A 478 -26.21 -8.04 8.81
C ARG A 478 -24.73 -8.42 8.91
N GLU A 479 -24.04 -7.89 9.91
CA GLU A 479 -22.62 -8.14 10.13
C GLU A 479 -22.39 -9.21 11.19
N MET A 480 -21.49 -10.15 10.92
CA MET A 480 -21.05 -11.16 11.88
C MET A 480 -19.53 -11.20 11.94
N VAL A 481 -18.96 -10.83 13.10
CA VAL A 481 -17.51 -10.88 13.30
C VAL A 481 -17.09 -12.30 13.66
N ILE A 482 -16.24 -12.91 12.84
CA ILE A 482 -15.66 -14.22 13.13
C ILE A 482 -14.52 -14.04 14.12
N ARG A 483 -14.68 -14.65 15.29
CA ARG A 483 -13.66 -14.73 16.33
C ARG A 483 -13.25 -16.18 16.52
N ARG A 484 -11.98 -16.39 16.83
CA ARG A 484 -11.50 -17.71 17.25
C ARG A 484 -12.23 -18.09 18.53
N TRP A 485 -13.00 -19.15 18.48
CA TRP A 485 -13.58 -19.75 19.68
C TRP A 485 -12.44 -20.34 20.52
N VAL A 486 -12.32 -19.88 21.75
CA VAL A 486 -11.29 -20.33 22.70
C VAL A 486 -12.04 -20.77 23.94
N PRO A 487 -12.18 -22.08 24.23
CA PRO A 487 -13.05 -22.57 25.30
C PRO A 487 -12.81 -21.88 26.65
N ASN A 488 -11.57 -21.53 26.97
CA ASN A 488 -11.21 -20.83 28.22
C ASN A 488 -11.65 -19.36 28.28
N ARG A 489 -12.03 -18.73 27.15
CA ARG A 489 -12.41 -17.31 27.04
C ARG A 489 -13.85 -17.08 26.60
N THR A 490 -14.55 -18.12 26.14
CA THR A 490 -15.92 -18.05 25.59
C THR A 490 -16.84 -19.03 26.29
N ARG A 491 -16.74 -19.12 27.62
CA ARG A 491 -17.56 -20.00 28.48
C ARG A 491 -18.81 -19.33 29.07
N ASP A 492 -19.13 -18.13 28.58
CA ASP A 492 -20.28 -17.34 29.02
C ASP A 492 -21.55 -17.72 28.25
#